data_AF-A0AAV8WYI4-F1
#
_entry.id   AF-A0AAV8WYI4-F1
#
_cell.length_a   1.000
_cell.length_b   1.000
_cell.length_c   1.000
_cell.angle_alpha   90.00
_cell.angle_beta   90.00
_cell.angle_gamma   90.00
#
_symmetry.space_group_name_H-M   'P 1'
#
loop_
_entity.id
_entity.type
_entity.pdbx_description
1 polymer ?
#
loop_
_entity_poly.entity_id
_entity_poly.type
_entity_poly.pdbx_seq_one_letter_code
_entity_poly.pdbx_strand_id
1 'polypeptide(L)'
;MSSVGYGTLLNDSNDSSVSMSFVVYFRTMLDPLMRDTEVAKLHDWNIHPKPKQICESKIEDMQKKKKKLRGLAPITWTVSDLAKAGCLLTNPPQHTSFEDEQEMRRVYTLIYDVFRYKNVLNQALNDVSFFQIFPTLVHTVPQVWLLFYDLYHRSFKKRETKVAPLAGKLFDSVGMTYAENALWTQKVKLAAAVARLRIKHNALCLSELLPPHLKDEKVTEQAQNNPVTCWVNSVKVRDLNILCKDLEQTFSLKMVNDVKKIGKNSFKWDRHCPLIMAFHASMRPKLARSPFVRDHVLIVQGTYDNAKLKYSNFIFLKSGQITNHLKVSCRVFLTTSAMFYTGSLSIRPIARFQPNSTGNHRKPEYEKYFTELGMTNISIYSDRLIDTPADANYMEEVVAVFATPPNSYSAVIDPIDLVI
;
A
#
# COMPACT_ATOMS: atom_id res chain seq x y z
N MET A 1 -59.55 -11.66 -21.87
CA MET A 1 -59.30 -11.83 -20.42
C MET A 1 -58.15 -12.80 -20.24
N SER A 2 -56.95 -12.31 -19.98
CA SER A 2 -55.91 -12.99 -19.18
C SER A 2 -54.63 -12.14 -19.21
N SER A 3 -53.97 -12.13 -18.06
CA SER A 3 -52.91 -11.25 -17.61
C SER A 3 -51.54 -11.56 -18.22
N VAL A 4 -50.68 -10.53 -18.31
CA VAL A 4 -49.22 -10.71 -18.41
C VAL A 4 -48.59 -9.95 -17.25
N GLY A 5 -47.88 -10.70 -16.41
CA GLY A 5 -47.22 -10.24 -15.19
C GLY A 5 -45.87 -9.57 -15.44
N TYR A 6 -45.52 -8.71 -14.48
CA TYR A 6 -44.25 -8.02 -14.34
C TYR A 6 -43.09 -9.00 -14.11
N GLY A 7 -42.00 -8.81 -14.84
CA GLY A 7 -40.70 -9.45 -14.62
C GLY A 7 -39.63 -8.38 -14.34
N THR A 8 -39.20 -8.30 -13.08
CA THR A 8 -38.13 -7.44 -12.58
C THR A 8 -36.77 -7.97 -13.04
N LEU A 9 -36.03 -7.20 -13.83
CA LEU A 9 -34.62 -7.49 -14.16
C LEU A 9 -33.73 -6.90 -13.07
N LEU A 10 -33.12 -7.79 -12.29
CA LEU A 10 -32.01 -7.50 -11.38
C LEU A 10 -30.79 -7.08 -12.21
N ASN A 11 -30.22 -5.93 -11.85
CA ASN A 11 -29.10 -5.30 -12.54
C ASN A 11 -27.81 -5.73 -11.83
N ASP A 12 -27.12 -6.73 -12.38
CA ASP A 12 -25.79 -7.16 -11.92
C ASP A 12 -24.73 -6.13 -12.38
N SER A 13 -24.42 -5.17 -11.52
CA SER A 13 -23.36 -4.18 -11.73
C SER A 13 -21.97 -4.78 -11.41
N ASN A 14 -21.23 -5.10 -12.48
CA ASN A 14 -19.86 -5.58 -12.54
C ASN A 14 -18.83 -4.68 -11.84
N ASP A 15 -18.03 -5.26 -10.94
CA ASP A 15 -16.99 -4.58 -10.13
C ASP A 15 -15.57 -5.16 -10.43
N SER A 16 -15.36 -5.76 -11.61
CA SER A 16 -14.21 -6.63 -11.95
C SER A 16 -12.88 -5.94 -12.31
N SER A 17 -12.78 -4.60 -12.28
CA SER A 17 -11.65 -3.86 -12.88
C SER A 17 -10.58 -3.34 -11.91
N VAL A 18 -10.88 -3.26 -10.60
CA VAL A 18 -9.97 -2.75 -9.55
C VAL A 18 -8.74 -3.65 -9.39
N SER A 19 -8.95 -4.95 -9.53
CA SER A 19 -7.97 -6.01 -9.34
C SER A 19 -6.88 -5.99 -10.42
N MET A 20 -7.24 -5.68 -11.68
CA MET A 20 -6.38 -5.83 -12.86
C MET A 20 -5.18 -4.88 -12.92
N SER A 21 -5.36 -3.66 -12.42
CA SER A 21 -4.31 -2.63 -12.45
C SER A 21 -3.28 -2.80 -11.33
N PHE A 22 -3.60 -3.58 -10.30
CA PHE A 22 -2.80 -3.68 -9.08
C PHE A 22 -1.59 -4.61 -9.19
N VAL A 23 -1.78 -5.80 -9.78
CA VAL A 23 -0.68 -6.73 -10.09
C VAL A 23 0.27 -6.11 -11.11
N VAL A 24 -0.27 -5.38 -12.07
CA VAL A 24 0.52 -4.63 -13.06
C VAL A 24 1.32 -3.53 -12.38
N TYR A 25 0.73 -2.79 -11.44
CA TYR A 25 1.42 -1.76 -10.65
C TYR A 25 2.59 -2.32 -9.85
N PHE A 26 2.42 -3.42 -9.10
CA PHE A 26 3.55 -4.00 -8.36
C PHE A 26 4.59 -4.69 -9.26
N ARG A 27 4.17 -5.36 -10.35
CA ARG A 27 5.12 -5.91 -11.34
C ARG A 27 5.99 -4.79 -11.92
N THR A 28 5.38 -3.69 -12.35
CA THR A 28 6.08 -2.56 -12.98
C THR A 28 6.85 -1.67 -12.00
N MET A 29 6.45 -1.57 -10.72
CA MET A 29 7.15 -0.77 -9.71
C MET A 29 8.41 -1.48 -9.19
N LEU A 30 8.35 -2.80 -9.00
CA LEU A 30 9.47 -3.58 -8.45
C LEU A 30 10.49 -4.01 -9.51
N ASP A 31 10.12 -4.15 -10.79
CA ASP A 31 11.07 -4.57 -11.83
C ASP A 31 12.19 -3.54 -12.14
N PRO A 32 11.93 -2.22 -12.23
CA PRO A 32 12.96 -1.22 -12.51
C PRO A 32 13.92 -0.97 -11.33
N LEU A 33 13.45 -1.15 -10.09
CA LEU A 33 14.25 -0.99 -8.86
C LEU A 33 15.26 -2.13 -8.65
N MET A 34 15.15 -3.20 -9.43
CA MET A 34 15.87 -4.47 -9.24
C MET A 34 16.93 -4.73 -10.31
N ARG A 35 17.26 -3.75 -11.16
CA ARG A 35 18.46 -3.84 -12.01
C ARG A 35 19.68 -3.69 -11.13
N ASP A 36 20.40 -4.79 -10.92
CA ASP A 36 21.75 -4.77 -10.38
C ASP A 36 22.61 -3.91 -11.31
N THR A 37 22.81 -2.64 -10.96
CA THR A 37 24.00 -1.94 -11.44
C THR A 37 25.17 -2.63 -10.78
N GLU A 38 25.85 -3.50 -11.53
CA GLU A 38 27.19 -3.93 -11.21
C GLU A 38 28.07 -2.68 -11.11
N VAL A 39 28.22 -2.16 -9.89
CA VAL A 39 29.22 -1.14 -9.62
C VAL A 39 30.55 -1.85 -9.75
N ALA A 40 31.29 -1.52 -10.82
CA ALA A 40 32.65 -1.99 -11.02
C ALA A 40 33.45 -1.71 -9.75
N LYS A 41 33.91 -2.77 -9.08
CA LYS A 41 34.81 -2.66 -7.93
C LYS A 41 36.15 -2.13 -8.42
N LEU A 42 36.51 -0.92 -7.99
CA LEU A 42 37.88 -0.44 -8.03
C LEU A 42 38.74 -1.44 -7.22
N HIS A 43 39.86 -1.88 -7.78
CA HIS A 43 40.75 -2.84 -7.14
C HIS A 43 41.50 -2.18 -5.97
N ASP A 44 41.23 -2.63 -4.75
CA ASP A 44 41.97 -2.21 -3.55
C ASP A 44 43.30 -2.97 -3.45
N TRP A 45 44.36 -2.42 -4.03
CA TRP A 45 45.73 -2.84 -3.72
C TRP A 45 46.37 -1.78 -2.82
N ASN A 46 46.71 -2.20 -1.58
CA ASN A 46 47.42 -1.50 -0.50
C ASN A 46 46.59 -1.04 0.72
N ILE A 47 45.99 -1.99 1.44
CA ILE A 47 45.60 -1.80 2.84
C ILE A 47 46.54 -2.62 3.73
N HIS A 48 47.44 -1.96 4.46
CA HIS A 48 48.24 -2.62 5.49
C HIS A 48 47.36 -3.05 6.68
N PRO A 49 47.49 -4.29 7.20
CA PRO A 49 46.67 -4.77 8.30
C PRO A 49 47.00 -4.03 9.60
N LYS A 50 46.04 -3.25 10.12
CA LYS A 50 46.10 -2.78 11.51
C LYS A 50 45.63 -3.91 12.44
N PRO A 51 46.27 -4.10 13.60
CA PRO A 51 45.87 -5.13 14.55
C PRO A 51 44.45 -4.88 15.05
N LYS A 52 43.61 -5.93 15.04
CA LYS A 52 42.22 -5.88 15.49
C LYS A 52 42.19 -5.68 17.02
N GLN A 53 41.98 -4.45 17.45
CA GLN A 53 41.55 -4.19 18.83
C GLN A 53 40.06 -4.54 18.92
N ILE A 54 39.75 -5.61 19.66
CA ILE A 54 38.37 -6.03 19.92
C ILE A 54 37.79 -5.04 20.93
N CYS A 55 37.02 -4.07 20.45
CA CYS A 55 36.28 -3.14 21.29
C CYS A 55 35.04 -3.86 21.88
N GLU A 56 34.83 -3.75 23.19
CA GLU A 56 33.69 -4.34 23.93
C GLU A 56 32.33 -3.96 23.33
N SER A 57 32.23 -2.81 22.65
CA SER A 57 31.04 -2.39 21.89
C SER A 57 30.56 -3.42 20.85
N LYS A 58 31.49 -4.18 20.23
CA LYS A 58 31.11 -5.25 19.28
C LYS A 58 30.47 -6.45 19.96
N ILE A 59 30.81 -6.73 21.22
CA ILE A 59 30.24 -7.82 22.00
C ILE A 59 28.80 -7.45 22.39
N GLU A 60 28.56 -6.20 22.79
CA GLU A 60 27.21 -5.69 23.06
C GLU A 60 26.32 -5.65 21.80
N ASP A 61 26.87 -5.26 20.65
CA ASP A 61 26.14 -5.29 19.36
C ASP A 61 25.82 -6.73 18.92
N MET A 62 26.74 -7.68 19.14
CA MET A 62 26.47 -9.10 18.91
C MET A 62 25.43 -9.65 19.89
N GLN A 63 25.41 -9.20 21.14
CA GLN A 63 24.41 -9.58 22.13
C GLN A 63 23.04 -8.96 21.85
N LYS A 64 22.97 -7.72 21.34
CA LYS A 64 21.74 -7.09 20.82
C LYS A 64 21.21 -7.84 19.59
N LYS A 65 22.08 -8.22 18.65
CA LYS A 65 21.73 -9.10 17.52
C LYS A 65 21.23 -10.48 17.99
N LYS A 66 21.87 -11.08 19.01
CA LYS A 66 21.39 -12.30 19.66
C LYS A 66 20.08 -12.14 20.42
N LYS A 67 19.74 -10.94 20.94
CA LYS A 67 18.41 -10.66 21.54
C LYS A 67 17.30 -10.48 20.49
N LYS A 68 17.63 -10.02 19.28
CA LYS A 68 16.72 -9.97 18.10
C LYS A 68 16.51 -11.35 17.45
N LEU A 69 17.19 -12.39 17.95
CA LEU A 69 17.20 -13.78 17.47
C LEU A 69 15.94 -14.59 17.86
N ARG A 70 14.75 -14.00 17.79
CA ARG A 70 13.51 -14.72 18.10
C ARG A 70 12.59 -14.80 16.89
N GLY A 71 12.66 -15.95 16.22
CA GLY A 71 11.64 -16.42 15.30
C GLY A 71 11.63 -15.77 13.92
N LEU A 72 10.99 -16.46 12.97
CA LEU A 72 10.39 -15.81 11.81
C LEU A 72 9.46 -14.70 12.32
N ALA A 73 9.31 -13.61 11.56
CA ALA A 73 8.33 -12.59 11.89
C ALA A 73 6.96 -13.25 12.13
N PRO A 74 6.20 -12.84 13.16
CA PRO A 74 4.90 -13.43 13.44
C PRO A 74 4.01 -13.28 12.21
N ILE A 75 3.27 -14.34 11.87
CA ILE A 75 2.29 -14.32 10.78
C ILE A 75 1.23 -13.28 11.14
N THR A 76 1.06 -12.28 10.29
CA THR A 76 0.09 -11.18 10.47
C THR A 76 -1.17 -11.34 9.62
N TRP A 77 -1.22 -12.35 8.75
CA TRP A 77 -2.31 -12.62 7.82
C TRP A 77 -3.11 -13.87 8.19
N THR A 78 -4.37 -13.87 7.77
CA THR A 78 -5.30 -14.99 7.90
C THR A 78 -5.38 -15.79 6.58
N VAL A 79 -6.09 -16.91 6.61
CA VAL A 79 -6.39 -17.68 5.40
C VAL A 79 -7.36 -16.94 4.47
N SER A 80 -8.26 -16.12 5.02
CA SER A 80 -9.09 -15.20 4.23
C SER A 80 -8.22 -14.21 3.47
N ASP A 81 -7.23 -13.61 4.15
CA ASP A 81 -6.30 -12.66 3.52
C ASP A 81 -5.49 -13.34 2.38
N LEU A 82 -5.07 -14.61 2.56
CA LEU A 82 -4.40 -15.40 1.52
C LEU A 82 -5.30 -15.66 0.31
N ALA A 83 -6.57 -16.01 0.52
CA ALA A 83 -7.52 -16.25 -0.56
C ALA A 83 -7.80 -14.97 -1.35
N LYS A 84 -8.01 -13.83 -0.66
CA LYS A 84 -8.17 -12.51 -1.28
C LYS A 84 -6.92 -12.11 -2.07
N ALA A 85 -5.72 -12.30 -1.49
CA ALA A 85 -4.48 -12.07 -2.21
C ALA A 85 -4.37 -12.99 -3.44
N GLY A 86 -4.78 -14.25 -3.33
CA GLY A 86 -4.84 -15.20 -4.44
C GLY A 86 -5.70 -14.74 -5.61
N CYS A 87 -6.91 -14.24 -5.33
CA CYS A 87 -7.82 -13.65 -6.32
C CYS A 87 -7.16 -12.47 -7.02
N LEU A 88 -6.56 -11.55 -6.25
CA LEU A 88 -5.86 -10.39 -6.79
C LEU A 88 -4.67 -10.79 -7.67
N LEU A 89 -4.01 -11.91 -7.39
CA LEU A 89 -2.82 -12.36 -8.12
C LEU A 89 -3.11 -13.15 -9.41
N THR A 90 -4.38 -13.47 -9.70
CA THR A 90 -4.81 -14.10 -10.95
C THR A 90 -4.59 -13.17 -12.15
N ASN A 91 -4.52 -13.67 -13.37
CA ASN A 91 -4.47 -12.83 -14.58
C ASN A 91 -5.56 -13.28 -15.58
N PRO A 92 -6.63 -12.50 -15.80
CA PRO A 92 -6.95 -11.22 -15.16
C PRO A 92 -7.22 -11.39 -13.65
N PRO A 93 -6.84 -10.41 -12.82
CA PRO A 93 -7.16 -10.43 -11.40
C PRO A 93 -8.67 -10.49 -11.12
N GLN A 94 -9.07 -11.33 -10.17
CA GLN A 94 -10.47 -11.55 -9.79
C GLN A 94 -10.94 -10.51 -8.79
N HIS A 95 -12.26 -10.24 -8.77
CA HIS A 95 -12.85 -9.30 -7.82
C HIS A 95 -12.75 -9.81 -6.38
N THR A 96 -12.48 -8.88 -5.46
CA THR A 96 -12.45 -9.13 -4.02
C THR A 96 -12.98 -7.92 -3.27
N SER A 97 -13.89 -8.15 -2.32
CA SER A 97 -14.33 -7.13 -1.38
C SER A 97 -13.53 -7.18 -0.08
N PHE A 98 -13.29 -6.01 0.51
CA PHE A 98 -12.66 -5.86 1.82
C PHE A 98 -13.70 -5.40 2.85
N GLU A 99 -13.58 -5.89 4.07
CA GLU A 99 -14.42 -5.48 5.21
C GLU A 99 -14.13 -4.04 5.62
N ASP A 100 -12.84 -3.70 5.68
CA ASP A 100 -12.33 -2.39 6.08
C ASP A 100 -10.97 -2.10 5.41
N GLU A 101 -10.51 -0.85 5.52
CA GLU A 101 -9.22 -0.41 4.98
C GLU A 101 -8.04 -1.15 5.65
N GLN A 102 -8.19 -1.66 6.88
CA GLN A 102 -7.15 -2.45 7.53
C GLN A 102 -7.01 -3.85 6.94
N GLU A 103 -8.09 -4.51 6.56
CA GLU A 103 -8.04 -5.76 5.81
C GLU A 103 -7.39 -5.54 4.45
N MET A 104 -7.82 -4.50 3.73
CA MET A 104 -7.21 -4.12 2.46
C MET A 104 -5.70 -3.90 2.62
N ARG A 105 -5.28 -3.16 3.66
CA ARG A 105 -3.87 -2.96 4.00
C ARG A 105 -3.14 -4.27 4.26
N ARG A 106 -3.69 -5.16 5.10
CA ARG A 106 -3.05 -6.46 5.40
C ARG A 106 -2.84 -7.29 4.13
N VAL A 107 -3.85 -7.38 3.27
CA VAL A 107 -3.78 -8.13 2.01
C VAL A 107 -2.74 -7.53 1.06
N TYR A 108 -2.72 -6.20 0.90
CA TYR A 108 -1.73 -5.55 0.04
C TYR A 108 -0.31 -5.58 0.61
N THR A 109 -0.14 -5.47 1.93
CA THR A 109 1.16 -5.69 2.59
C THR A 109 1.66 -7.11 2.34
N LEU A 110 0.79 -8.12 2.43
CA LEU A 110 1.15 -9.51 2.13
C LEU A 110 1.61 -9.68 0.67
N ILE A 111 0.88 -9.11 -0.30
CA ILE A 111 1.28 -9.15 -1.71
C ILE A 111 2.63 -8.47 -1.91
N TYR A 112 2.82 -7.28 -1.33
CA TYR A 112 4.07 -6.56 -1.41
C TYR A 112 5.24 -7.38 -0.86
N ASP A 113 5.08 -7.96 0.33
CA ASP A 113 6.11 -8.79 0.93
C ASP A 113 6.44 -9.99 0.05
N VAL A 114 5.44 -10.69 -0.49
CA VAL A 114 5.66 -11.81 -1.42
C VAL A 114 6.49 -11.38 -2.63
N PHE A 115 6.17 -10.23 -3.23
CA PHE A 115 6.89 -9.72 -4.39
C PHE A 115 8.29 -9.19 -4.04
N ARG A 116 8.47 -8.64 -2.83
CA ARG A 116 9.77 -8.27 -2.28
C ARG A 116 10.71 -9.48 -2.24
N TYR A 117 10.18 -10.67 -1.94
CA TYR A 117 10.97 -11.91 -1.88
C TYR A 117 10.94 -12.76 -3.16
N LYS A 118 10.29 -12.31 -4.25
CA LYS A 118 10.05 -13.15 -5.45
C LYS A 118 11.29 -13.81 -6.03
N ASN A 119 12.43 -13.11 -6.06
CA ASN A 119 13.68 -13.65 -6.61
C ASN A 119 14.24 -14.78 -5.75
N VAL A 120 14.21 -14.60 -4.42
CA VAL A 120 14.63 -15.63 -3.45
C VAL A 120 13.71 -16.85 -3.53
N LEU A 121 12.40 -16.63 -3.61
CA LEU A 121 11.40 -17.68 -3.75
C LEU A 121 11.58 -18.45 -5.08
N ASN A 122 11.78 -17.74 -6.19
CA ASN A 122 12.06 -18.35 -7.50
C ASN A 122 13.32 -19.19 -7.49
N GLN A 123 14.40 -18.68 -6.89
CA GLN A 123 15.65 -19.43 -6.82
C GLN A 123 15.47 -20.74 -6.05
N ALA A 124 14.76 -20.71 -4.91
CA ALA A 124 14.46 -21.92 -4.14
C ALA A 124 13.55 -22.90 -4.90
N LEU A 125 12.58 -22.41 -5.69
CA LEU A 125 11.72 -23.24 -6.54
C LEU A 125 12.52 -23.88 -7.69
N ASN A 126 13.46 -23.14 -8.28
CA ASN A 126 14.34 -23.62 -9.35
C ASN A 126 15.33 -24.68 -8.84
N ASP A 127 15.90 -24.50 -7.65
CA ASP A 127 16.81 -25.46 -7.00
C ASP A 127 16.19 -26.85 -6.80
N VAL A 128 14.85 -26.95 -6.75
CA VAL A 128 14.13 -28.22 -6.65
C VAL A 128 13.42 -28.61 -7.94
N SER A 129 13.64 -27.86 -9.03
CA SER A 129 12.97 -28.03 -10.32
C SER A 129 11.44 -28.07 -10.20
N PHE A 130 10.87 -27.23 -9.32
CA PHE A 130 9.47 -27.30 -8.91
C PHE A 130 8.49 -27.29 -10.10
N PHE A 131 8.70 -26.36 -11.04
CA PHE A 131 7.84 -26.22 -12.22
C PHE A 131 8.04 -27.32 -13.27
N GLN A 132 9.14 -28.08 -13.23
CA GLN A 132 9.28 -29.28 -14.06
C GLN A 132 8.44 -30.44 -13.50
N ILE A 133 8.32 -30.52 -12.16
CA ILE A 133 7.49 -31.51 -11.47
C ILE A 133 5.99 -31.15 -11.58
N PHE A 134 5.67 -29.85 -11.53
CA PHE A 134 4.30 -29.34 -11.63
C PHE A 134 4.15 -28.30 -12.77
N PRO A 135 4.15 -28.72 -14.05
CA PRO A 135 4.14 -27.80 -15.20
C PRO A 135 2.90 -26.90 -15.28
N THR A 136 1.76 -27.36 -14.78
CA THR A 136 0.50 -26.59 -14.79
C THR A 136 0.59 -25.31 -13.95
N LEU A 137 1.50 -25.24 -12.97
CA LEU A 137 1.69 -24.09 -12.08
C LEU A 137 2.54 -22.97 -12.70
N VAL A 138 3.12 -23.17 -13.89
CA VAL A 138 3.89 -22.14 -14.60
C VAL A 138 3.02 -20.92 -14.95
N HIS A 139 1.71 -21.11 -15.11
CA HIS A 139 0.77 -20.02 -15.40
C HIS A 139 0.30 -19.27 -14.15
N THR A 140 0.52 -19.81 -12.95
CA THR A 140 0.04 -19.26 -11.67
C THR A 140 1.18 -18.99 -10.68
N VAL A 141 2.37 -18.68 -11.21
CA VAL A 141 3.60 -18.43 -10.44
C VAL A 141 3.42 -17.45 -9.25
N PRO A 142 2.70 -16.31 -9.38
CA PRO A 142 2.49 -15.41 -8.24
C PRO A 142 1.73 -16.05 -7.07
N GLN A 143 0.76 -16.92 -7.35
CA GLN A 143 0.02 -17.67 -6.32
C GLN A 143 0.92 -18.73 -5.67
N VAL A 144 1.82 -19.34 -6.43
CA VAL A 144 2.86 -20.24 -5.89
C VAL A 144 3.79 -19.48 -4.95
N TRP A 145 4.24 -18.27 -5.31
CA TRP A 145 5.05 -17.44 -4.41
C TRP A 145 4.30 -17.11 -3.12
N LEU A 146 3.03 -16.71 -3.22
CA LEU A 146 2.18 -16.39 -2.06
C LEU A 146 2.09 -17.57 -1.08
N LEU A 147 1.74 -18.75 -1.58
CA LEU A 147 1.62 -19.95 -0.75
C LEU A 147 2.96 -20.47 -0.24
N PHE A 148 4.04 -20.31 -1.01
CA PHE A 148 5.36 -20.70 -0.58
C PHE A 148 5.89 -19.76 0.53
N TYR A 149 5.66 -18.46 0.38
CA TYR A 149 5.97 -17.47 1.41
C TYR A 149 5.21 -17.77 2.72
N ASP A 150 3.91 -18.07 2.63
CA ASP A 150 3.12 -18.54 3.77
C ASP A 150 3.66 -19.83 4.40
N LEU A 151 4.01 -20.83 3.58
CA LEU A 151 4.57 -22.10 4.05
C LEU A 151 5.91 -21.91 4.78
N TYR A 152 6.76 -21.01 4.29
CA TYR A 152 8.03 -20.65 4.91
C TYR A 152 7.82 -20.03 6.30
N HIS A 153 6.91 -19.05 6.42
CA HIS A 153 6.60 -18.42 7.72
C HIS A 153 5.93 -19.38 8.71
N ARG A 154 5.19 -20.38 8.22
CA ARG A 154 4.74 -21.52 9.02
C ARG A 154 5.84 -22.52 9.37
N SER A 155 7.10 -22.23 9.09
CA SER A 155 8.25 -23.13 9.30
C SER A 155 8.04 -24.51 8.64
N PHE A 156 7.41 -24.53 7.46
CA PHE A 156 7.06 -25.76 6.73
C PHE A 156 6.15 -26.74 7.51
N LYS A 157 5.44 -26.26 8.53
CA LYS A 157 4.47 -27.04 9.30
C LYS A 157 3.11 -27.05 8.63
N LYS A 158 2.31 -28.08 8.89
CA LYS A 158 0.93 -28.17 8.40
C LYS A 158 0.08 -27.07 9.04
N ARG A 159 -0.97 -26.61 8.35
CA ARG A 159 -1.96 -25.69 8.94
C ARG A 159 -2.58 -26.33 10.17
N GLU A 160 -2.96 -25.49 11.13
CA GLU A 160 -3.67 -25.93 12.34
C GLU A 160 -4.99 -26.60 11.98
N THR A 161 -5.40 -27.58 12.79
CA THR A 161 -6.61 -28.38 12.55
C THR A 161 -7.88 -27.55 12.51
N LYS A 162 -7.95 -26.46 13.27
CA LYS A 162 -9.09 -25.53 13.27
C LYS A 162 -9.24 -24.74 11.97
N VAL A 163 -8.11 -24.41 11.34
CA VAL A 163 -8.06 -23.51 10.17
C VAL A 163 -8.00 -24.29 8.86
N ALA A 164 -7.49 -25.53 8.88
CA ALA A 164 -7.34 -26.36 7.69
C ALA A 164 -8.64 -26.59 6.89
N PRO A 165 -9.82 -26.84 7.50
CA PRO A 165 -11.07 -26.99 6.76
C PRO A 165 -11.50 -25.69 6.05
N LEU A 166 -11.31 -24.54 6.71
CA LEU A 166 -11.59 -23.24 6.12
C LEU A 166 -10.64 -22.94 4.95
N ALA A 167 -9.36 -23.28 5.10
CA ALA A 167 -8.37 -23.16 4.04
C ALA A 167 -8.71 -24.00 2.81
N GLY A 168 -9.11 -25.27 3.00
CA GLY A 168 -9.57 -26.11 1.90
C GLY A 168 -10.69 -25.44 1.12
N LYS A 169 -11.76 -25.01 1.80
CA LYS A 169 -12.91 -24.35 1.15
C LYS A 169 -12.51 -23.08 0.39
N LEU A 170 -11.73 -22.20 1.02
CA LEU A 170 -11.36 -20.92 0.41
C LEU A 170 -10.39 -21.11 -0.76
N PHE A 171 -9.39 -21.98 -0.63
CA PHE A 171 -8.45 -22.23 -1.71
C PHE A 171 -9.06 -23.02 -2.86
N ASP A 172 -10.05 -23.88 -2.59
CA ASP A 172 -10.83 -24.54 -3.63
C ASP A 172 -11.60 -23.49 -4.45
N SER A 173 -12.24 -22.51 -3.79
CA SER A 173 -12.98 -21.46 -4.51
C SER A 173 -12.11 -20.54 -5.37
N VAL A 174 -10.83 -20.38 -5.03
CA VAL A 174 -9.88 -19.49 -5.75
C VAL A 174 -8.97 -20.27 -6.71
N GLY A 175 -9.04 -21.60 -6.71
CA GLY A 175 -8.18 -22.46 -7.55
C GLY A 175 -6.75 -22.60 -7.04
N MET A 176 -6.51 -22.37 -5.75
CA MET A 176 -5.18 -22.42 -5.13
C MET A 176 -4.82 -23.78 -4.51
N THR A 177 -5.79 -24.68 -4.36
CA THR A 177 -5.60 -25.98 -3.68
C THR A 177 -4.54 -26.85 -4.34
N TYR A 178 -4.49 -26.87 -5.67
CA TYR A 178 -3.48 -27.65 -6.39
C TYR A 178 -2.06 -27.13 -6.08
N ALA A 179 -1.86 -25.81 -6.11
CA ALA A 179 -0.59 -25.18 -5.76
C ALA A 179 -0.18 -25.44 -4.30
N GLU A 180 -1.13 -25.39 -3.36
CA GLU A 180 -0.85 -25.67 -1.95
C GLU A 180 -0.40 -27.13 -1.75
N ASN A 181 -1.10 -28.08 -2.36
CA ASN A 181 -0.76 -29.50 -2.26
C ASN A 181 0.59 -29.82 -2.91
N ALA A 182 0.89 -29.21 -4.06
CA ALA A 182 2.17 -29.35 -4.74
C ALA A 182 3.35 -28.87 -3.86
N LEU A 183 3.22 -27.68 -3.27
CA LEU A 183 4.20 -27.13 -2.32
C LEU A 183 4.34 -28.02 -1.08
N TRP A 184 3.22 -28.53 -0.55
CA TRP A 184 3.23 -29.43 0.61
C TRP A 184 3.98 -30.74 0.34
N THR A 185 3.87 -31.25 -0.89
CA THR A 185 4.55 -32.47 -1.35
C THR A 185 6.06 -32.26 -1.40
N GLN A 186 6.52 -31.08 -1.85
CA GLN A 186 7.95 -30.75 -1.94
C GLN A 186 8.51 -30.02 -0.71
N LYS A 187 7.75 -29.90 0.39
CA LYS A 187 8.11 -29.07 1.56
C LYS A 187 9.51 -29.32 2.11
N VAL A 188 9.96 -30.58 2.14
CA VAL A 188 11.28 -30.95 2.68
C VAL A 188 12.39 -30.45 1.76
N LYS A 189 12.24 -30.65 0.45
CA LYS A 189 13.20 -30.17 -0.55
C LYS A 189 13.25 -28.64 -0.59
N LEU A 190 12.09 -27.99 -0.50
CA LEU A 190 11.96 -26.54 -0.45
C LEU A 190 12.60 -25.95 0.82
N ALA A 191 12.36 -26.57 1.99
CA ALA A 191 13.01 -26.18 3.24
C ALA A 191 14.53 -26.29 3.14
N ALA A 192 15.02 -27.39 2.57
CA ALA A 192 16.45 -27.58 2.32
C ALA A 192 17.01 -26.56 1.31
N ALA A 193 16.27 -26.22 0.25
CA ALA A 193 16.69 -25.21 -0.73
C ALA A 193 16.83 -23.82 -0.08
N VAL A 194 15.83 -23.37 0.67
CA VAL A 194 15.91 -22.09 1.40
C VAL A 194 17.05 -22.10 2.42
N ALA A 195 17.28 -23.22 3.11
CA ALA A 195 18.40 -23.35 4.05
C ALA A 195 19.77 -23.25 3.33
N ARG A 196 19.93 -23.91 2.18
CA ARG A 196 21.16 -23.80 1.36
C ARG A 196 21.39 -22.38 0.85
N LEU A 197 20.34 -21.70 0.39
CA LEU A 197 20.45 -20.29 -0.02
C LEU A 197 20.91 -19.41 1.13
N ARG A 198 20.33 -19.60 2.32
CA ARG A 198 20.74 -18.89 3.54
C ARG A 198 22.21 -19.15 3.90
N ILE A 199 22.65 -20.40 3.88
CA ILE A 199 24.04 -20.77 4.17
C ILE A 199 24.99 -20.17 3.12
N LYS A 200 24.65 -20.29 1.83
CA LYS A 200 25.45 -19.79 0.70
C LYS A 200 25.72 -18.29 0.79
N HIS A 201 24.73 -17.51 1.25
CA HIS A 201 24.83 -16.06 1.37
C HIS A 201 25.12 -15.59 2.81
N ASN A 202 25.46 -16.51 3.72
CA ASN A 202 25.69 -16.23 5.15
C ASN A 202 24.55 -15.40 5.79
N ALA A 203 23.31 -15.76 5.47
CA ALA A 203 22.10 -15.05 5.86
C ALA A 203 21.35 -15.78 6.99
N LEU A 204 21.11 -15.07 8.10
CA LEU A 204 20.38 -15.59 9.26
C LEU A 204 18.88 -15.66 9.04
N CYS A 205 18.32 -14.89 8.12
CA CYS A 205 16.89 -14.87 7.81
C CYS A 205 16.65 -14.50 6.34
N LEU A 206 15.39 -14.59 5.89
CA LEU A 206 15.05 -14.31 4.50
C LEU A 206 15.34 -12.84 4.11
N SER A 207 15.17 -11.88 5.02
CA SER A 207 15.44 -10.46 4.74
C SER A 207 16.92 -10.18 4.44
N GLU A 208 17.84 -10.97 5.01
CA GLU A 208 19.28 -10.87 4.72
C GLU A 208 19.66 -11.39 3.31
N LEU A 209 18.75 -12.07 2.62
CA LEU A 209 18.91 -12.46 1.22
C LEU A 209 18.49 -11.37 0.23
N LEU A 210 17.83 -10.31 0.71
CA LEU A 210 17.39 -9.21 -0.15
C LEU A 210 18.57 -8.33 -0.61
N PRO A 211 18.44 -7.62 -1.73
CA PRO A 211 19.36 -6.56 -2.12
C PRO A 211 19.49 -5.46 -1.06
N PRO A 212 20.63 -4.73 -0.96
CA PRO A 212 20.86 -3.70 0.04
C PRO A 212 19.75 -2.64 0.15
N HIS A 213 19.18 -2.21 -0.98
CA HIS A 213 18.12 -1.21 -1.01
C HIS A 213 16.76 -1.74 -0.49
N LEU A 214 16.54 -3.06 -0.52
CA LEU A 214 15.37 -3.71 0.08
C LEU A 214 15.64 -4.22 1.51
N LYS A 215 16.89 -4.20 1.97
CA LYS A 215 17.29 -4.61 3.33
C LYS A 215 17.08 -3.53 4.38
N ASP A 216 16.86 -2.28 3.98
CA ASP A 216 16.92 -1.16 4.90
C ASP A 216 15.77 -1.21 5.91
N GLU A 217 16.05 -1.83 7.05
CA GLU A 217 15.14 -2.00 8.17
C GLU A 217 14.74 -0.64 8.75
N LYS A 218 15.58 0.40 8.56
CA LYS A 218 15.26 1.78 8.97
C LYS A 218 14.04 2.32 8.23
N VAL A 219 13.87 2.00 6.94
CA VAL A 219 12.68 2.38 6.17
C VAL A 219 11.44 1.70 6.77
N THR A 220 11.56 0.42 7.14
CA THR A 220 10.44 -0.35 7.72
C THR A 220 10.10 0.11 9.14
N GLU A 221 11.10 0.33 10.00
CA GLU A 221 10.92 0.84 11.37
C GLU A 221 10.44 2.29 11.38
N GLN A 222 10.89 3.12 10.43
CA GLN A 222 10.44 4.51 10.29
C GLN A 222 9.00 4.59 9.77
N ALA A 223 8.59 3.71 8.84
CA ALA A 223 7.18 3.58 8.43
C ALA A 223 6.26 3.18 9.60
N GLN A 224 6.73 2.26 10.45
CA GLN A 224 5.98 1.80 11.62
C GLN A 224 5.85 2.84 12.72
N ASN A 225 6.81 3.75 12.85
CA ASN A 225 6.81 4.82 13.85
C ASN A 225 6.31 6.17 13.32
N ASN A 226 6.01 6.26 12.02
CA ASN A 226 5.54 7.49 11.41
C ASN A 226 4.12 7.83 11.93
N PRO A 227 3.87 9.07 12.38
CA PRO A 227 2.54 9.50 12.74
C PRO A 227 1.52 9.23 11.63
N VAL A 228 0.30 8.87 12.02
CA VAL A 228 -0.81 8.79 11.07
C VAL A 228 -1.36 10.19 10.92
N THR A 229 -1.39 10.69 9.70
CA THR A 229 -1.99 11.98 9.41
C THR A 229 -3.33 11.77 8.73
N CYS A 230 -4.34 12.51 9.18
CA CYS A 230 -5.65 12.49 8.59
C CYS A 230 -6.05 13.91 8.20
N TRP A 231 -6.70 14.04 7.06
CA TRP A 231 -7.39 15.25 6.66
C TRP A 231 -8.83 15.23 7.14
N VAL A 232 -9.32 16.37 7.62
CA VAL A 232 -10.71 16.55 8.03
C VAL A 232 -11.55 16.99 6.85
N ASN A 233 -12.56 16.19 6.51
CA ASN A 233 -13.50 16.53 5.46
C ASN A 233 -14.44 17.67 5.91
N SER A 234 -14.14 18.90 5.50
CA SER A 234 -14.91 20.10 5.83
C SER A 234 -16.32 20.11 5.23
N VAL A 235 -16.62 19.28 4.24
CA VAL A 235 -17.99 19.14 3.69
C VAL A 235 -18.89 18.37 4.66
N LYS A 236 -18.33 17.37 5.35
CA LYS A 236 -19.06 16.53 6.32
C LYS A 236 -18.95 17.06 7.75
N VAL A 237 -17.86 17.75 8.08
CA VAL A 237 -17.61 18.28 9.42
C VAL A 237 -17.87 19.79 9.44
N ARG A 238 -18.95 20.18 10.12
CA ARG A 238 -19.30 21.60 10.31
C ARG A 238 -18.62 22.22 11.53
N ASP A 239 -18.43 21.44 12.59
CA ASP A 239 -17.84 21.91 13.85
C ASP A 239 -16.65 21.02 14.25
N LEU A 240 -15.45 21.60 14.22
CA LEU A 240 -14.20 20.93 14.57
C LEU A 240 -14.09 20.60 16.06
N ASN A 241 -14.78 21.36 16.93
CA ASN A 241 -14.77 21.10 18.37
C ASN A 241 -15.58 19.85 18.71
N ILE A 242 -16.72 19.64 18.02
CA ILE A 242 -17.53 18.42 18.16
C ILE A 242 -16.70 17.22 17.68
N LEU A 243 -16.08 17.32 16.50
CA LEU A 243 -15.20 16.27 15.99
C LEU A 243 -14.09 15.91 16.99
N CYS A 244 -13.45 16.91 17.61
CA CYS A 244 -12.41 16.66 18.61
C CYS A 244 -12.97 15.91 19.83
N LYS A 245 -14.13 16.32 20.37
CA LYS A 245 -14.78 15.62 21.48
C LYS A 245 -15.13 14.18 21.12
N ASP A 246 -15.65 13.94 19.92
CA ASP A 246 -16.01 12.61 19.45
C ASP A 246 -14.78 11.71 19.32
N LEU A 247 -13.65 12.25 18.83
CA LEU A 247 -12.38 11.53 18.75
C LEU A 247 -11.80 11.23 20.13
N GLU A 248 -11.86 12.19 21.06
CA GLU A 248 -11.41 12.00 22.45
C GLU A 248 -12.22 10.91 23.15
N GLN A 249 -13.55 10.92 23.00
CA GLN A 249 -14.44 9.92 23.59
C GLN A 249 -14.27 8.54 22.95
N THR A 250 -14.32 8.46 21.62
CA THR A 250 -14.31 7.18 20.88
C THR A 250 -12.99 6.43 21.07
N PHE A 251 -11.87 7.15 21.08
CA PHE A 251 -10.54 6.54 21.15
C PHE A 251 -9.84 6.71 22.50
N SER A 252 -10.47 7.35 23.48
CA SER A 252 -9.86 7.71 24.77
C SER A 252 -8.55 8.49 24.59
N LEU A 253 -8.56 9.45 23.66
CA LEU A 253 -7.40 10.30 23.36
C LEU A 253 -7.53 11.66 24.04
N LYS A 254 -6.43 12.41 24.05
CA LYS A 254 -6.40 13.82 24.43
C LYS A 254 -5.78 14.67 23.32
N MET A 255 -6.43 15.77 22.97
CA MET A 255 -5.86 16.75 22.07
C MET A 255 -4.69 17.48 22.75
N VAL A 256 -3.55 17.59 22.07
CA VAL A 256 -2.35 18.27 22.57
C VAL A 256 -1.88 19.34 21.58
N ASN A 257 -1.44 20.47 22.10
CA ASN A 257 -0.87 21.55 21.30
C ASN A 257 0.66 21.49 21.31
N ASP A 258 1.27 21.73 20.15
CA ASP A 258 2.70 22.05 20.00
C ASP A 258 3.73 21.05 20.60
N VAL A 259 3.39 19.76 20.64
CA VAL A 259 4.33 18.70 21.08
C VAL A 259 5.17 18.19 19.90
N LYS A 260 6.50 18.08 20.08
CA LYS A 260 7.43 17.53 19.07
C LYS A 260 7.17 16.05 18.75
N LYS A 261 6.79 15.24 19.74
CA LYS A 261 6.44 13.81 19.57
C LYS A 261 5.05 13.54 20.12
N ILE A 262 4.19 12.90 19.32
CA ILE A 262 2.82 12.56 19.71
C ILE A 262 2.87 11.28 20.56
N GLY A 263 2.18 11.27 21.69
CA GLY A 263 2.08 10.10 22.56
C GLY A 263 0.98 9.14 22.09
N LYS A 264 1.01 7.89 22.55
CA LYS A 264 0.04 6.85 22.14
C LYS A 264 -1.43 7.24 22.35
N ASN A 265 -1.70 8.09 23.33
CA ASN A 265 -3.04 8.51 23.73
C ASN A 265 -3.31 9.99 23.40
N SER A 266 -2.59 10.55 22.43
CA SER A 266 -2.80 11.93 22.01
C SER A 266 -2.89 12.10 20.50
N PHE A 267 -3.50 13.21 20.11
CA PHE A 267 -3.53 13.70 18.73
C PHE A 267 -3.38 15.22 18.74
N LYS A 268 -3.02 15.79 17.59
CA LYS A 268 -2.84 17.24 17.46
C LYS A 268 -3.24 17.73 16.09
N TRP A 269 -3.49 19.03 15.98
CA TRP A 269 -3.56 19.72 14.70
C TRP A 269 -2.16 19.93 14.12
N ASP A 270 -2.07 19.93 12.79
CA ASP A 270 -0.87 20.37 12.09
C ASP A 270 -0.71 21.89 12.22
N ARG A 271 0.53 22.32 12.48
CA ARG A 271 0.85 23.73 12.69
C ARG A 271 0.61 24.61 11.45
N HIS A 272 0.76 24.03 10.26
CA HIS A 272 0.72 24.77 9.00
C HIS A 272 -0.53 24.48 8.18
N CYS A 273 -1.30 23.46 8.53
CA CYS A 273 -2.49 23.04 7.79
C CYS A 273 -3.68 22.85 8.75
N PRO A 274 -4.66 23.78 8.75
CA PRO A 274 -5.71 23.84 9.76
C PRO A 274 -6.70 22.67 9.72
N LEU A 275 -6.71 21.86 8.66
CA LEU A 275 -7.58 20.69 8.49
C LEU A 275 -6.81 19.37 8.55
N ILE A 276 -5.54 19.39 8.94
CA ILE A 276 -4.75 18.16 9.12
C ILE A 276 -4.61 17.86 10.61
N MET A 277 -4.94 16.63 10.97
CA MET A 277 -4.74 16.07 12.29
C MET A 277 -3.65 15.00 12.23
N ALA A 278 -2.82 14.93 13.27
CA ALA A 278 -1.79 13.92 13.41
C ALA A 278 -2.04 13.08 14.66
N PHE A 279 -1.90 11.77 14.51
CA PHE A 279 -2.09 10.76 15.53
C PHE A 279 -0.81 9.92 15.68
N HIS A 280 -0.62 9.31 16.85
CA HIS A 280 0.45 8.34 17.01
C HIS A 280 0.26 7.12 16.09
N ALA A 281 1.34 6.53 15.60
CA ALA A 281 1.33 5.42 14.63
C ALA A 281 0.43 4.24 15.04
N SER A 282 0.34 3.96 16.35
CA SER A 282 -0.53 2.90 16.91
C SER A 282 -2.03 3.12 16.67
N MET A 283 -2.46 4.33 16.30
CA MET A 283 -3.86 4.63 16.02
C MET A 283 -4.29 4.20 14.62
N ARG A 284 -3.36 3.91 13.71
CA ARG A 284 -3.65 3.53 12.33
C ARG A 284 -4.72 2.44 12.22
N PRO A 285 -4.64 1.31 12.96
CA PRO A 285 -5.64 0.26 12.84
C PRO A 285 -7.00 0.63 13.42
N LYS A 286 -7.02 1.46 14.46
CA LYS A 286 -8.26 1.91 15.10
C LYS A 286 -8.98 2.92 14.21
N LEU A 287 -8.24 3.86 13.61
CA LEU A 287 -8.79 4.90 12.73
C LEU A 287 -9.40 4.29 11.47
N ALA A 288 -8.68 3.43 10.78
CA ALA A 288 -9.14 2.83 9.52
C ALA A 288 -10.36 1.90 9.66
N ARG A 289 -10.65 1.40 10.87
CA ARG A 289 -11.87 0.63 11.18
C ARG A 289 -13.03 1.50 11.67
N SER A 290 -12.75 2.74 12.01
CA SER A 290 -13.72 3.62 12.65
C SER A 290 -14.68 4.23 11.63
N PRO A 291 -15.89 4.65 12.08
CA PRO A 291 -16.80 5.41 11.24
C PRO A 291 -16.17 6.70 10.72
N PHE A 292 -15.21 7.29 11.45
CA PHE A 292 -14.54 8.49 10.98
C PHE A 292 -13.87 8.30 9.62
N VAL A 293 -13.23 7.16 9.38
CA VAL A 293 -12.61 6.88 8.07
C VAL A 293 -13.61 6.27 7.09
N ARG A 294 -14.45 5.33 7.54
CA ARG A 294 -15.43 4.64 6.68
C ARG A 294 -16.49 5.59 6.09
N ASP A 295 -16.91 6.58 6.86
CA ASP A 295 -17.92 7.57 6.44
C ASP A 295 -17.27 8.82 5.84
N HIS A 296 -15.96 8.78 5.54
CA HIS A 296 -15.18 9.85 4.92
C HIS A 296 -15.19 11.17 5.71
N VAL A 297 -15.28 11.09 7.05
CA VAL A 297 -15.13 12.25 7.95
C VAL A 297 -13.65 12.63 8.07
N LEU A 298 -12.79 11.61 8.17
CA LEU A 298 -11.34 11.69 8.17
C LEU A 298 -10.78 10.89 6.99
N ILE A 299 -9.83 11.48 6.26
CA ILE A 299 -9.14 10.81 5.16
C ILE A 299 -7.68 10.59 5.57
N VAL A 300 -7.28 9.33 5.68
CA VAL A 300 -5.90 8.97 6.05
C VAL A 300 -4.95 9.35 4.91
N GLN A 301 -3.80 9.95 5.23
CA GLN A 301 -2.79 10.41 4.28
C GLN A 301 -1.39 10.04 4.72
N GLY A 302 -0.51 9.85 3.72
CA GLY A 302 0.92 9.72 3.91
C GLY A 302 1.58 11.07 4.20
N THR A 303 2.72 11.03 4.90
CA THR A 303 3.48 12.24 5.25
C THR A 303 4.01 13.03 4.05
N TYR A 304 4.22 12.36 2.93
CA TYR A 304 4.71 12.99 1.69
C TYR A 304 3.65 13.88 1.04
N ASP A 305 2.37 13.48 1.10
CA ASP A 305 1.27 14.23 0.51
C ASP A 305 0.98 15.50 1.31
N ASN A 306 1.11 15.44 2.64
CA ASN A 306 1.02 16.62 3.50
C ASN A 306 2.05 17.70 3.15
N ALA A 307 3.27 17.31 2.75
CA ALA A 307 4.31 18.27 2.36
C ALA A 307 3.90 19.02 1.09
N LYS A 308 3.42 18.31 0.07
CA LYS A 308 2.92 18.94 -1.17
C LYS A 308 1.78 19.92 -0.90
N LEU A 309 0.88 19.56 0.02
CA LEU A 309 -0.28 20.38 0.40
C LEU A 309 0.12 21.64 1.19
N LYS A 310 1.14 21.53 2.06
CA LYS A 310 1.71 22.71 2.74
C LYS A 310 2.22 23.75 1.76
N TYR A 311 2.90 23.30 0.70
CA TYR A 311 3.38 24.18 -0.37
C TYR A 311 2.24 24.73 -1.23
N SER A 312 1.24 23.91 -1.59
CA SER A 312 0.09 24.37 -2.39
C SER A 312 -0.75 25.42 -1.66
N ASN A 313 -1.02 25.22 -0.37
CA ASN A 313 -1.77 26.15 0.46
C ASN A 313 -1.02 27.49 0.59
N PHE A 314 0.29 27.45 0.78
CA PHE A 314 1.10 28.67 0.87
C PHE A 314 1.02 29.51 -0.40
N ILE A 315 1.12 28.87 -1.58
CA ILE A 315 1.07 29.56 -2.87
C ILE A 315 -0.31 30.18 -3.10
N PHE A 316 -1.39 29.43 -2.87
CA PHE A 316 -2.75 29.91 -3.10
C PHE A 316 -3.15 31.04 -2.14
N LEU A 317 -2.89 30.88 -0.84
CA LEU A 317 -3.19 31.91 0.16
C LEU A 317 -2.41 33.21 -0.06
N LYS A 318 -1.17 33.13 -0.60
CA LYS A 318 -0.36 34.32 -0.94
C LYS A 318 -0.77 34.99 -2.24
N SER A 319 -1.30 34.24 -3.20
CA SER A 319 -1.62 34.76 -4.53
C SER A 319 -2.85 35.68 -4.56
N GLY A 320 -3.71 35.66 -3.55
CA GLY A 320 -4.90 36.51 -3.46
C GLY A 320 -5.94 36.31 -4.56
N GLN A 321 -5.69 35.42 -5.53
CA GLN A 321 -6.58 35.12 -6.64
C GLN A 321 -7.42 33.89 -6.30
N ILE A 322 -8.64 34.14 -5.84
CA ILE A 322 -9.70 33.12 -5.79
C ILE A 322 -10.20 32.96 -7.23
N THR A 323 -9.81 31.89 -7.89
CA THR A 323 -10.23 31.61 -9.28
C THR A 323 -10.57 30.15 -9.48
N ASN A 324 -11.37 29.90 -10.52
CA ASN A 324 -12.35 28.84 -10.54
C ASN A 324 -11.76 27.43 -10.75
N HIS A 325 -10.56 27.26 -11.30
CA HIS A 325 -10.14 25.93 -11.78
C HIS A 325 -8.70 25.53 -11.44
N LEU A 326 -8.55 24.31 -10.92
CA LEU A 326 -7.27 23.69 -10.54
C LEU A 326 -7.09 22.34 -11.22
N LYS A 327 -5.95 22.14 -11.90
CA LYS A 327 -5.62 20.86 -12.55
C LYS A 327 -4.72 19.98 -11.67
N VAL A 328 -5.12 18.73 -11.43
CA VAL A 328 -4.38 17.78 -10.56
C VAL A 328 -4.20 16.42 -11.24
N SER A 329 -2.99 15.85 -11.15
CA SER A 329 -2.56 14.64 -11.89
C SER A 329 -2.27 13.38 -11.04
N CYS A 330 -2.65 13.29 -9.75
CA CYS A 330 -2.38 12.11 -8.90
C CYS A 330 -3.53 11.74 -7.96
N ARG A 331 -3.76 10.43 -7.76
CA ARG A 331 -4.74 9.83 -6.82
C ARG A 331 -4.74 10.51 -5.44
N VAL A 332 -3.60 10.48 -4.77
CA VAL A 332 -3.50 10.84 -3.34
C VAL A 332 -3.53 12.35 -3.13
N PHE A 333 -2.97 13.11 -4.08
CA PHE A 333 -3.02 14.57 -4.03
C PHE A 333 -4.40 15.11 -4.41
N LEU A 334 -5.15 14.41 -5.28
CA LEU A 334 -6.44 14.87 -5.77
C LEU A 334 -7.51 14.95 -4.69
N THR A 335 -7.60 13.97 -3.80
CA THR A 335 -8.62 13.99 -2.75
C THR A 335 -8.46 15.17 -1.82
N THR A 336 -7.24 15.39 -1.36
CA THR A 336 -6.96 16.43 -0.37
C THR A 336 -6.98 17.82 -0.96
N SER A 337 -6.38 17.99 -2.15
CA SER A 337 -6.42 19.26 -2.85
C SER A 337 -7.86 19.59 -3.22
N ALA A 338 -8.59 18.67 -3.85
CA ALA A 338 -9.98 18.90 -4.21
C ALA A 338 -10.80 19.32 -2.98
N MET A 339 -10.69 18.62 -1.85
CA MET A 339 -11.44 18.94 -0.63
C MET A 339 -11.11 20.31 -0.03
N PHE A 340 -9.83 20.68 0.03
CA PHE A 340 -9.45 22.00 0.51
C PHE A 340 -10.01 23.10 -0.40
N TYR A 341 -9.89 22.90 -1.71
CA TYR A 341 -10.28 23.90 -2.69
C TYR A 341 -11.81 24.02 -2.84
N THR A 342 -12.57 22.93 -2.79
CA THR A 342 -14.05 22.99 -2.83
C THR A 342 -14.64 23.43 -1.49
N GLY A 343 -14.16 22.88 -0.38
CA GLY A 343 -14.78 23.05 0.94
C GLY A 343 -14.39 24.36 1.62
N SER A 344 -13.12 24.76 1.53
CA SER A 344 -12.61 25.96 2.21
C SER A 344 -12.52 27.19 1.31
N LEU A 345 -12.38 27.01 -0.01
CA LEU A 345 -12.18 28.13 -0.95
C LEU A 345 -13.30 28.25 -2.00
N SER A 346 -14.30 27.36 -2.01
CA SER A 346 -15.39 27.34 -3.02
C SER A 346 -14.91 27.34 -4.48
N ILE A 347 -13.73 26.77 -4.75
CA ILE A 347 -13.12 26.64 -6.08
C ILE A 347 -13.66 25.36 -6.76
N ARG A 348 -13.78 25.37 -8.09
CA ARG A 348 -14.16 24.22 -8.95
C ARG A 348 -12.92 23.45 -9.46
N PRO A 349 -12.35 22.48 -8.73
CA PRO A 349 -11.22 21.72 -9.24
C PRO A 349 -11.58 20.93 -10.51
N ILE A 350 -10.66 20.97 -11.48
CA ILE A 350 -10.70 20.15 -12.70
C ILE A 350 -9.68 19.02 -12.52
N ALA A 351 -10.16 17.82 -12.20
CA ALA A 351 -9.31 16.65 -12.05
C ALA A 351 -8.99 16.03 -13.41
N ARG A 352 -7.71 15.78 -13.70
CA ARG A 352 -7.29 15.02 -14.88
C ARG A 352 -6.33 13.92 -14.48
N PHE A 353 -6.73 12.67 -14.68
CA PHE A 353 -5.86 11.55 -14.34
C PHE A 353 -4.91 11.23 -15.48
N GLN A 354 -3.63 11.01 -15.17
CA GLN A 354 -2.67 10.52 -16.15
C GLN A 354 -2.98 9.06 -16.54
N PRO A 355 -3.11 8.75 -17.83
CA PRO A 355 -3.48 7.41 -18.32
C PRO A 355 -2.43 6.32 -18.25
N ASN A 356 -1.21 6.60 -17.78
CA ASN A 356 -0.14 5.60 -17.72
C ASN A 356 -0.33 4.55 -16.60
N SER A 357 -1.49 4.52 -15.94
CA SER A 357 -1.97 3.35 -15.21
C SER A 357 -3.48 3.10 -15.42
N THR A 358 -3.93 3.04 -16.69
CA THR A 358 -5.31 2.65 -17.07
C THR A 358 -6.32 3.82 -17.02
N GLY A 359 -6.09 4.84 -17.86
CA GLY A 359 -6.79 6.14 -17.82
C GLY A 359 -8.29 6.19 -18.09
N ASN A 360 -8.90 5.24 -18.81
CA ASN A 360 -10.33 5.35 -19.17
C ASN A 360 -11.28 4.59 -18.23
N HIS A 361 -10.85 3.48 -17.61
CA HIS A 361 -11.76 2.61 -16.83
C HIS A 361 -11.96 3.04 -15.38
N ARG A 362 -11.13 3.96 -14.86
CA ARG A 362 -11.17 4.40 -13.45
C ARG A 362 -11.99 5.68 -13.22
N LYS A 363 -12.36 6.39 -14.27
CA LYS A 363 -13.19 7.59 -14.16
C LYS A 363 -14.44 7.35 -13.29
N PRO A 364 -15.22 6.27 -13.48
CA PRO A 364 -16.40 6.00 -12.65
C PRO A 364 -16.07 5.73 -11.18
N GLU A 365 -14.94 5.06 -10.89
CA GLU A 365 -14.45 4.81 -9.52
C GLU A 365 -14.19 6.13 -8.79
N TYR A 366 -13.55 7.08 -9.48
CA TYR A 366 -13.27 8.39 -8.91
C TYR A 366 -14.52 9.24 -8.77
N GLU A 367 -15.40 9.26 -9.78
CA GLU A 367 -16.66 10.00 -9.70
C GLU A 367 -17.49 9.51 -8.52
N LYS A 368 -17.59 8.18 -8.33
CA LYS A 368 -18.24 7.58 -7.17
C LYS A 368 -17.55 8.02 -5.87
N TYR A 369 -16.23 7.91 -5.79
CA TYR A 369 -15.49 8.28 -4.58
C TYR A 369 -15.66 9.76 -4.20
N PHE A 370 -15.54 10.68 -5.16
CA PHE A 370 -15.80 12.10 -4.92
C PHE A 370 -17.25 12.38 -4.53
N THR A 371 -18.20 11.65 -5.11
CA THR A 371 -19.61 11.74 -4.70
C THR A 371 -19.79 11.30 -3.24
N GLU A 372 -19.19 10.17 -2.83
CA GLU A 372 -19.24 9.68 -1.44
C GLU A 372 -18.56 10.63 -0.44
N LEU A 373 -17.54 11.34 -0.89
CA LEU A 373 -16.88 12.40 -0.13
C LEU A 373 -17.76 13.64 0.08
N GLY A 374 -18.87 13.76 -0.67
CA GLY A 374 -19.78 14.92 -0.66
C GLY A 374 -19.41 16.00 -1.67
N MET A 375 -18.54 15.68 -2.63
CA MET A 375 -17.96 16.66 -3.54
C MET A 375 -18.77 16.74 -4.82
N THR A 376 -19.61 17.76 -4.93
CA THR A 376 -20.51 17.96 -6.08
C THR A 376 -19.92 18.88 -7.16
N ASN A 377 -18.80 19.55 -6.86
CA ASN A 377 -18.26 20.64 -7.65
C ASN A 377 -16.91 20.29 -8.31
N ILE A 378 -16.78 19.08 -8.86
CA ILE A 378 -15.55 18.58 -9.51
C ILE A 378 -15.88 18.11 -10.92
N SER A 379 -15.01 18.44 -11.88
CA SER A 379 -15.05 17.83 -13.23
C SER A 379 -13.89 16.86 -13.40
N ILE A 380 -14.18 15.63 -13.82
CA ILE A 380 -13.19 14.55 -13.97
C ILE A 380 -13.02 14.14 -15.44
N TYR A 381 -11.78 14.18 -15.92
CA TYR A 381 -11.41 13.77 -17.27
C TYR A 381 -10.40 12.61 -17.25
N SER A 382 -10.53 11.72 -18.24
CA SER A 382 -9.69 10.54 -18.44
C SER A 382 -8.54 10.75 -19.44
N ASP A 383 -8.49 11.88 -20.13
CA ASP A 383 -7.51 12.13 -21.20
C ASP A 383 -6.09 12.36 -20.63
N ARG A 384 -5.06 12.05 -21.44
CA ARG A 384 -3.68 12.39 -21.06
C ARG A 384 -3.52 13.90 -20.97
N LEU A 385 -2.82 14.34 -19.93
CA LEU A 385 -2.41 15.74 -19.80
C LEU A 385 -1.59 16.20 -21.01
N ILE A 386 -0.69 15.35 -21.51
CA ILE A 386 0.17 15.66 -22.67
C ILE A 386 -0.58 15.69 -24.00
N ASP A 387 -1.71 15.00 -24.09
CA ASP A 387 -2.53 14.94 -25.31
C ASP A 387 -3.63 16.02 -25.29
N THR A 388 -3.65 16.84 -24.25
CA THR A 388 -4.59 17.95 -24.11
C THR A 388 -4.14 19.11 -25.00
N PRO A 389 -4.96 19.58 -25.96
CA PRO A 389 -4.59 20.71 -26.78
C PRO A 389 -4.62 22.01 -25.96
N ALA A 390 -3.82 23.00 -26.36
CA ALA A 390 -3.62 24.23 -25.59
C ALA A 390 -4.87 25.13 -25.56
N ASP A 391 -5.73 25.01 -26.57
CA ASP A 391 -6.99 25.72 -26.78
C ASP A 391 -8.21 24.98 -26.21
N ALA A 392 -8.00 23.94 -25.40
CA ALA A 392 -9.13 23.20 -24.83
C ALA A 392 -9.98 24.11 -23.94
N ASN A 393 -11.29 24.18 -24.17
CA ASN A 393 -12.21 25.08 -23.46
C ASN A 393 -12.11 25.02 -21.92
N TYR A 394 -11.82 23.85 -21.34
CA TYR A 394 -11.65 23.69 -19.89
C TYR A 394 -10.30 24.16 -19.35
N MET A 395 -9.39 24.64 -20.21
CA MET A 395 -8.08 25.23 -19.84
C MET A 395 -8.11 26.76 -19.82
N GLU A 396 -9.11 27.40 -20.45
CA GLU A 396 -9.19 28.87 -20.61
C GLU A 396 -9.21 29.62 -19.27
N GLU A 397 -9.82 29.04 -18.23
CA GLU A 397 -9.96 29.64 -16.90
C GLU A 397 -9.04 28.99 -15.84
N VAL A 398 -8.07 28.18 -16.25
CA VAL A 398 -7.14 27.53 -15.32
C VAL A 398 -6.04 28.49 -14.90
N VAL A 399 -6.03 28.86 -13.62
CA VAL A 399 -5.04 29.81 -13.06
C VAL A 399 -3.85 29.10 -12.42
N ALA A 400 -4.02 27.82 -12.04
CA ALA A 400 -2.93 27.02 -11.51
C ALA A 400 -3.05 25.54 -11.89
N VAL A 401 -1.87 24.93 -12.08
CA VAL A 401 -1.73 23.50 -12.42
C VAL A 401 -0.84 22.83 -11.38
N PHE A 402 -1.38 21.85 -10.66
CA PHE A 402 -0.61 20.92 -9.85
C PHE A 402 -0.30 19.66 -10.66
N ALA A 403 0.87 19.66 -11.29
CA ALA A 403 1.41 18.49 -11.94
C ALA A 403 2.16 17.61 -10.93
N THR A 404 1.75 16.35 -10.83
CA THR A 404 2.45 15.28 -10.11
C THR A 404 2.94 14.27 -11.14
N PRO A 405 4.11 14.48 -11.75
CA PRO A 405 4.59 13.61 -12.82
C PRO A 405 4.81 12.18 -12.33
N PRO A 406 4.74 11.18 -13.24
CA PRO A 406 5.14 9.83 -12.93
C PRO A 406 6.57 9.84 -12.39
N ASN A 407 6.78 9.19 -11.27
CA ASN A 407 8.08 9.08 -10.64
C ASN A 407 8.33 7.63 -10.23
N SER A 408 9.58 7.33 -9.87
CA SER A 408 10.00 6.00 -9.43
C SER A 408 9.46 5.59 -8.05
N TYR A 409 8.80 6.52 -7.33
CA TYR A 409 8.36 6.37 -5.94
C TYR A 409 9.46 5.92 -4.97
N SER A 410 10.73 6.16 -5.31
CA SER A 410 11.88 5.69 -4.52
C SER A 410 11.98 6.31 -3.13
N ALA A 411 11.30 7.43 -2.89
CA ALA A 411 11.22 8.10 -1.59
C ALA A 411 10.04 7.60 -0.73
N VAL A 412 9.18 6.72 -1.26
CA VAL A 412 8.04 6.20 -0.52
C VAL A 412 8.50 5.11 0.43
N ILE A 413 8.27 5.38 1.72
CA ILE A 413 8.73 4.54 2.83
C ILE A 413 7.83 3.31 2.98
N ASP A 414 6.51 3.48 2.82
CA ASP A 414 5.52 2.40 2.80
C ASP A 414 4.73 2.45 1.49
N PRO A 415 5.00 1.56 0.51
CA PRO A 415 4.32 1.57 -0.78
C PRO A 415 2.83 1.24 -0.66
N ILE A 416 2.38 0.68 0.46
CA ILE A 416 0.97 0.38 0.70
C ILE A 416 0.15 1.68 0.88
N ASP A 417 0.76 2.72 1.44
CA ASP A 417 0.13 4.04 1.60
C ASP A 417 -0.13 4.76 0.25
N LEU A 418 0.44 4.29 -0.87
CA LEU A 418 0.13 4.82 -2.21
C LEU A 418 -1.07 4.15 -2.89
N VAL A 419 -1.38 2.94 -2.45
CA VAL A 419 -2.30 2.03 -3.13
C VAL A 419 -3.70 2.19 -2.59
N ILE A 420 -3.79 2.29 -1.26
CA ILE A 420 -4.98 2.55 -0.46
C ILE A 420 -5.37 4.00 -0.65
#